data_AF-A0A2G2MM73-F1
#
_entry.id   AF-A0A2G2MM73-F1
#
_cell.length_a   1.000
_cell.length_b   1.000
_cell.length_c   1.000
_cell.angle_alpha   90.00
_cell.angle_beta   90.00
_cell.angle_gamma   90.00
#
_symmetry.space_group_name_H-M   'P 1'
#
loop_
_entity.id
_entity.type
_entity.pdbx_description
1 polymer ?
#
loop_
_entity_poly.entity_id
_entity_poly.type
_entity_poly.pdbx_seq_one_letter_code
_entity_poly.pdbx_strand_id
1 'polypeptide(L)'
;MLKDLITTGLGGALLAKEKVEKELSKLVEKGKLNKEDAQKFIDKAKVKGEEEEKEFKAHLKEVIKETLEEMDVATKEDIQTLLKEMKK
;
A
#
# COMPACT_ATOMS: atom_id res chain seq x y z
N MET A 1 -11.67 -4.27 -10.71
CA MET A 1 -10.58 -5.14 -10.20
C MET A 1 -9.51 -4.32 -9.47
N LEU A 2 -8.53 -3.70 -10.14
CA LEU A 2 -7.45 -2.96 -9.44
C LEU A 2 -7.95 -1.77 -8.61
N LYS A 3 -8.86 -0.95 -9.18
CA LYS A 3 -9.47 0.19 -8.47
C LYS A 3 -10.20 -0.26 -7.21
N ASP A 4 -10.94 -1.36 -7.30
CA ASP A 4 -11.73 -1.90 -6.18
C ASP A 4 -10.78 -2.44 -5.11
N LEU A 5 -9.73 -3.17 -5.49
CA LEU A 5 -8.70 -3.66 -4.56
C LEU A 5 -8.04 -2.51 -3.78
N ILE A 6 -7.64 -1.43 -4.47
CA ILE A 6 -7.02 -0.26 -3.82
C ILE A 6 -8.02 0.42 -2.87
N THR A 7 -9.27 0.59 -3.30
CA THR A 7 -10.30 1.29 -2.53
C THR A 7 -10.70 0.48 -1.28
N THR A 8 -10.93 -0.83 -1.45
CA THR A 8 -11.23 -1.76 -0.36
C THR A 8 -10.04 -1.93 0.56
N GLY A 9 -8.81 -2.01 0.03
CA GLY A 9 -7.58 -2.09 0.82
C GLY A 9 -7.39 -0.88 1.72
N LEU A 10 -7.59 0.33 1.17
CA LEU A 10 -7.52 1.57 1.95
C LEU A 10 -8.61 1.62 3.03
N GLY A 11 -9.85 1.26 2.68
CA GLY A 11 -10.95 1.19 3.65
C GLY A 11 -10.69 0.18 4.77
N GLY A 12 -10.19 -1.00 4.44
CA GLY A 12 -9.81 -2.04 5.40
C GLY A 12 -8.69 -1.60 6.33
N ALA A 13 -7.67 -0.92 5.80
CA ALA A 13 -6.57 -0.37 6.59
C ALA A 13 -7.05 0.71 7.58
N LEU A 14 -7.97 1.59 7.16
CA LEU A 14 -8.56 2.59 8.05
C LEU A 14 -9.35 1.94 9.19
N LEU A 15 -10.19 0.95 8.89
CA LEU A 15 -10.94 0.21 9.91
C LEU A 15 -10.01 -0.54 10.89
N ALA A 16 -8.91 -1.11 10.38
CA ALA A 16 -7.92 -1.76 11.21
C ALA A 16 -7.25 -0.75 12.17
N LYS A 17 -6.87 0.43 11.66
CA LYS A 17 -6.31 1.52 12.47
C LYS A 17 -7.27 1.92 13.60
N GLU A 18 -8.54 2.20 13.27
CA GLU A 18 -9.56 2.58 14.26
C GLU A 18 -9.72 1.50 15.34
N LYS A 19 -9.71 0.22 14.95
CA LYS A 19 -9.87 -0.89 15.89
C LYS A 19 -8.66 -1.04 16.82
N VAL A 20 -7.45 -0.88 16.29
CA VAL A 20 -6.20 -0.91 17.09
C VAL A 20 -6.18 0.25 18.09
N GLU A 21 -6.45 1.48 17.64
CA GLU A 21 -6.51 2.66 18.52
C GLU A 21 -7.54 2.48 19.64
N LYS A 22 -8.72 1.93 19.31
CA LYS A 22 -9.76 1.62 20.30
C LYS A 22 -9.31 0.59 21.34
N GLU A 23 -8.65 -0.49 20.94
CA GLU A 23 -8.16 -1.50 21.89
C GLU A 23 -7.02 -0.95 22.77
N LEU A 24 -6.11 -0.16 22.20
CA LEU A 24 -5.08 0.52 22.99
C LEU A 24 -5.69 1.48 24.01
N SER A 25 -6.70 2.26 23.62
CA SER A 25 -7.42 3.15 24.54
C SER A 25 -8.04 2.38 25.71
N LYS A 26 -8.67 1.23 25.44
CA LYS A 26 -9.24 0.37 26.49
C LYS A 26 -8.16 -0.18 27.45
N LEU A 27 -6.97 -0.49 26.95
CA LEU A 27 -5.86 -0.95 27.79
C LEU A 27 -5.36 0.19 28.70
N VAL A 28 -5.34 1.42 28.19
CA VAL A 28 -5.01 2.61 28.97
C VAL A 28 -6.06 2.86 30.05
N GLU A 29 -7.34 2.84 29.72
CA GLU A 29 -8.44 3.02 30.67
C GLU A 29 -8.43 1.97 31.78
N LYS A 30 -8.05 0.73 31.46
CA LYS A 30 -7.92 -0.36 32.44
C LYS A 30 -6.63 -0.29 33.26
N GLY A 31 -5.78 0.73 33.05
CA GLY A 31 -4.49 0.87 33.72
C GLY A 31 -3.46 -0.20 33.35
N LYS A 32 -3.70 -0.98 32.28
CA LYS A 32 -2.81 -2.04 31.81
C LYS A 32 -1.70 -1.52 30.90
N LEU A 33 -1.83 -0.30 30.42
CA LEU A 33 -0.91 0.39 29.54
C LEU A 33 -0.93 1.87 29.90
N ASN A 34 0.20 2.57 29.78
CA ASN A 34 0.21 4.02 29.93
C ASN A 34 -0.03 4.70 28.56
N LYS A 35 -0.38 5.99 28.55
CA LYS A 35 -0.65 6.74 27.32
C LYS A 35 0.56 6.87 26.40
N GLU A 36 1.76 7.02 26.97
CA GLU A 36 2.99 7.17 26.19
C GLU A 36 3.34 5.90 25.43
N ASP A 37 3.17 4.73 26.06
CA ASP A 37 3.46 3.43 25.43
C ASP A 37 2.43 3.10 24.35
N ALA A 38 1.16 3.47 24.56
CA ALA A 38 0.13 3.38 23.52
C ALA A 38 0.49 4.25 22.30
N GLN A 39 0.92 5.49 22.52
CA GLN A 39 1.32 6.39 21.44
C GLN A 39 2.57 5.87 20.72
N LYS A 40 3.60 5.43 21.45
CA LYS A 40 4.80 4.82 20.89
C LYS A 40 4.48 3.60 20.02
N PHE A 41 3.48 2.79 20.41
CA PHE A 41 3.05 1.66 19.60
C PHE A 41 2.49 2.10 18.25
N ILE A 42 1.60 3.11 18.23
CA ILE A 42 1.05 3.68 17.01
C ILE A 42 2.15 4.30 16.14
N ASP A 43 3.05 5.07 16.74
CA ASP A 43 4.14 5.72 16.01
C ASP A 43 5.08 4.69 15.38
N LYS A 44 5.42 3.62 16.11
CA LYS A 44 6.24 2.51 15.59
C LYS A 44 5.54 1.78 14.45
N ALA A 45 4.23 1.55 14.55
CA ALA A 45 3.44 0.94 13.49
C ALA A 45 3.43 1.81 12.23
N LYS A 46 3.35 3.14 12.39
CA LYS A 46 3.40 4.09 11.27
C LYS A 46 4.76 4.09 10.58
N VAL A 47 5.86 4.20 11.33
CA VAL A 47 7.23 4.17 10.78
C VAL A 47 7.47 2.88 10.01
N LYS A 48 7.07 1.74 10.59
CA LYS A 48 7.18 0.45 9.91
C LYS A 48 6.37 0.40 8.62
N GLY A 49 5.17 0.98 8.63
CA GLY A 49 4.33 1.10 7.44
C GLY A 49 4.98 1.94 6.33
N GLU A 50 5.61 3.06 6.68
CA GLU A 50 6.34 3.92 5.73
C GLU A 50 7.57 3.20 5.13
N GLU A 51 8.27 2.38 5.92
CA GLU A 51 9.38 1.55 5.43
C GLU A 51 8.90 0.48 4.43
N GLU A 52 7.83 -0.25 4.75
CA GLU A 52 7.27 -1.29 3.88
C GLU A 52 6.56 -0.72 2.64
N GLU A 53 6.10 0.54 2.67
CA GLU A 53 5.41 1.19 1.55
C GLU A 53 6.26 1.19 0.26
N LYS A 54 7.57 1.40 0.39
CA LYS A 54 8.48 1.47 -0.77
C LYS A 54 8.59 0.12 -1.48
N GLU A 55 8.77 -0.96 -0.72
CA GLU A 55 8.84 -2.32 -1.26
C GLU A 55 7.50 -2.73 -1.85
N PHE A 56 6.40 -2.43 -1.15
CA PHE A 56 5.05 -2.68 -1.63
C PHE A 56 4.78 -1.98 -2.97
N LYS A 57 5.14 -0.70 -3.11
CA LYS A 57 4.99 0.06 -4.36
C LYS A 57 5.81 -0.54 -5.51
N ALA A 58 7.00 -1.05 -5.23
CA ALA A 58 7.83 -1.70 -6.25
C ALA A 58 7.16 -2.99 -6.73
N HIS A 59 6.75 -3.84 -5.79
CA HIS A 59 6.09 -5.10 -6.10
C HIS A 59 4.74 -4.90 -6.82
N LEU A 60 3.95 -3.90 -6.40
CA LEU A 60 2.69 -3.57 -7.08
C LEU A 60 2.91 -3.15 -8.54
N LYS A 61 3.97 -2.38 -8.83
CA LYS A 61 4.31 -2.00 -10.21
C LYS A 61 4.69 -3.20 -11.06
N GLU A 62 5.44 -4.14 -10.50
CA GLU A 62 5.84 -5.38 -11.16
C GLU A 62 4.62 -6.22 -11.52
N VAL A 63 3.73 -6.47 -10.56
CA VAL A 63 2.47 -7.21 -10.79
C VAL A 63 1.62 -6.54 -11.88
N ILE A 64 1.50 -5.22 -11.86
CA ILE A 64 0.76 -4.49 -12.91
C ILE A 64 1.43 -4.68 -14.27
N LYS A 65 2.76 -4.61 -14.33
CA LYS A 65 3.50 -4.76 -15.58
C LYS A 65 3.33 -6.18 -16.14
N GLU A 66 3.51 -7.20 -15.31
CA GLU A 66 3.29 -8.61 -15.68
C GLU A 66 1.86 -8.82 -16.19
N THR A 67 0.86 -8.29 -15.49
CA THR A 67 -0.55 -8.39 -15.92
C THR A 67 -0.77 -7.75 -17.30
N LEU A 68 -0.15 -6.60 -17.57
CA LEU A 68 -0.26 -5.93 -18.88
C LEU A 68 0.43 -6.73 -19.99
N GLU A 69 1.57 -7.34 -19.69
CA GLU A 69 2.28 -8.25 -20.61
C GLU A 69 1.43 -9.50 -20.92
N GLU A 70 0.83 -10.13 -19.91
CA GLU A 70 -0.08 -11.28 -20.08
C GLU A 70 -1.34 -10.94 -20.91
N MET A 71 -1.74 -9.67 -20.92
CA MET A 71 -2.87 -9.17 -21.70
C MET A 71 -2.46 -8.69 -23.10
N ASP A 72 -1.22 -8.89 -23.52
CA ASP A 72 -0.64 -8.40 -24.79
C ASP A 72 -0.82 -6.87 -24.97
N VAL A 73 -0.80 -6.10 -23.88
CA VAL A 73 -0.96 -4.65 -23.92
C VAL A 73 0.38 -3.97 -24.21
N ALA A 74 0.49 -3.34 -25.37
CA ALA A 74 1.68 -2.58 -25.76
C ALA A 74 1.97 -1.43 -24.79
N THR A 75 3.20 -1.35 -24.31
CA THR A 75 3.68 -0.26 -23.46
C THR A 75 3.99 0.99 -24.28
N LYS A 76 4.19 2.12 -23.59
CA LYS A 76 4.59 3.37 -24.25
C LYS A 76 5.94 3.23 -24.95
N GLU A 77 6.85 2.49 -24.33
CA GLU A 77 8.18 2.18 -24.85
C GLU A 77 8.10 1.36 -26.14
N ASP A 78 7.20 0.38 -26.20
CA ASP A 78 6.94 -0.44 -27.40
C ASP A 78 6.45 0.43 -28.56
N ILE A 79 5.47 1.31 -28.28
CA ILE A 79 4.93 2.25 -29.27
C ILE A 79 6.01 3.22 -29.77
N GLN A 80 6.85 3.74 -28.89
CA GLN A 80 7.95 4.64 -29.28
C GLN A 80 9.00 3.95 -30.14
N THR A 81 9.29 2.69 -29.86
CA THR A 81 10.22 1.86 -30.64
C THR A 81 9.66 1.64 -32.04
N LEU A 82 8.39 1.21 -32.14
CA LEU A 82 7.68 1.05 -33.41
C LEU A 82 7.69 2.34 -34.25
N LEU A 83 7.38 3.49 -33.63
CA LEU A 83 7.36 4.79 -34.32
C LEU A 83 8.74 5.22 -34.84
N LYS A 84 9.84 4.83 -34.18
CA LYS A 84 11.20 5.11 -34.66
C LYS A 84 11.54 4.24 -35.86
N GLU A 85 11.13 2.97 -35.85
CA GLU A 85 11.35 2.05 -36.96
C GLU A 85 10.55 2.44 -38.21
N MET A 86 9.31 2.89 -38.05
CA MET A 86 8.47 3.37 -39.16
C MET A 86 8.94 4.68 -39.80
N LYS A 87 9.82 5.44 -39.13
CA LYS A 87 10.41 6.69 -39.65
C LYS A 87 11.75 6.50 -40.36
N LYS A 88 12.27 5.28 -40.35
CA LYS A 88 13.47 4.87 -41.09
C LYS A 88 13.09 4.38 -42.48
#